data_AF-A0A970F6J0-F1
#
_entry.id   AF-A0A970F6J0-F1
#
_cell.length_a   1.000
_cell.length_b   1.000
_cell.length_c   1.000
_cell.angle_alpha   90.00
_cell.angle_beta   90.00
_cell.angle_gamma   90.00
#
_symmetry.space_group_name_H-M   'P 1'
#
loop_
_entity.id
_entity.type
_entity.pdbx_description
1 polymer ?
#
loop_
_entity_poly.entity_id
_entity_poly.type
_entity_poly.pdbx_seq_one_letter_code
_entity_poly.pdbx_strand_id
1 'polypeptide(L)'
;PEQAFIRDRQQETIRQEPFVAYNVFLSGSQKLYLTYAASHDEKQKIQPSTYLKRLNQAANVPIQVRKPLSLASPLVEQIGSYRGLVRQLNQMTRQVQEEKVGLPKAWRILKEALLQSSYQQLAKRALTSQMAKNIPTKLSEKTTKKLYGKDIYTSVSRMETFYECQYKYFANFGLRLKEREIYGLSPIVTGEFFHDALDHFLNLLIQANVRLADLKEADKQIFVNQVLQEIFGKRQYHLLDATPRMQFIRYQLGKTIERVTWALHQQGAKSQFEAKATEVLFGQVAKEQGVPGLELPLTSGGKLFVRGKIDRIDTAVIQGETWLSVVDYKSSRREFNLTDAYFGLAMQLITYLDVALKDASVLLGIEEAKAAGAYYFHVQNPLVTVEGATEKERLKTFKYEGLFVDHAEVFPLYDQSLAEKEYSSVFPIRADKDGKLTKVGQSANKFYQEEEIERLRAHNQKNLIAGGNQIQSGNIQLNPFYQVTKKKTACEFCAFRSVCNFDVMLPENQYHRITPLTKEEIMKKMEGEQNG
;
A
#
# COMPACT_ATOMS: atom_id res chain seq x y z
N PRO A 1 -45.90 -65.49 -8.64
CA PRO A 1 -45.90 -64.04 -8.93
C PRO A 1 -46.26 -63.24 -7.66
N GLU A 2 -45.30 -63.19 -6.74
CA GLU A 2 -45.35 -62.33 -5.55
C GLU A 2 -44.58 -61.05 -5.87
N GLN A 3 -45.27 -60.07 -6.45
CA GLN A 3 -44.75 -58.71 -6.48
C GLN A 3 -44.97 -58.09 -5.11
N ALA A 4 -44.02 -58.28 -4.20
CA ALA A 4 -43.90 -57.49 -2.98
C ALA A 4 -43.57 -56.05 -3.39
N PHE A 5 -44.61 -55.23 -3.59
CA PHE A 5 -44.44 -53.79 -3.73
C PHE A 5 -43.82 -53.26 -2.44
N ILE A 6 -42.56 -52.84 -2.52
CA ILE A 6 -41.92 -52.02 -1.48
C ILE A 6 -42.79 -50.77 -1.35
N ARG A 7 -43.56 -50.69 -0.26
CA ARG A 7 -44.42 -49.53 -0.01
C ARG A 7 -43.55 -48.30 0.11
N ASP A 8 -43.86 -47.29 -0.68
CA ASP A 8 -43.18 -46.01 -0.63
C ASP A 8 -43.44 -45.36 0.74
N ARG A 9 -42.44 -45.44 1.63
CA ARG A 9 -42.51 -44.86 2.98
C ARG A 9 -42.82 -43.36 2.95
N GLN A 10 -42.46 -42.64 1.88
CA GLN A 10 -42.82 -41.22 1.75
C GLN A 10 -44.33 -41.06 1.54
N GLN A 11 -44.95 -41.90 0.71
CA GLN A 11 -46.42 -41.87 0.51
C GLN A 11 -47.18 -42.25 1.78
N GLU A 12 -46.70 -43.25 2.54
CA GLU A 12 -47.32 -43.61 3.82
C GLU A 12 -47.19 -42.47 4.86
N THR A 13 -46.03 -41.82 4.94
CA THR A 13 -45.81 -40.67 5.84
C THR A 13 -46.73 -39.50 5.46
N ILE A 14 -46.82 -39.14 4.18
CA ILE A 14 -47.69 -38.05 3.70
C ILE A 14 -49.18 -38.34 4.00
N ARG A 15 -49.61 -39.61 3.98
CA ARG A 15 -50.98 -40.00 4.36
C ARG A 15 -51.25 -39.85 5.86
N GLN A 16 -50.23 -39.89 6.71
CA GLN A 16 -50.34 -39.72 8.16
C GLN A 16 -50.26 -38.25 8.62
N GLU A 17 -49.64 -37.36 7.83
CA GLU A 17 -49.50 -35.93 8.15
C GLU A 17 -50.83 -35.23 8.54
N PRO A 18 -51.98 -35.46 7.87
CA PRO A 18 -53.25 -34.88 8.31
C PRO A 18 -53.68 -35.32 9.72
N PHE A 19 -53.41 -36.57 10.09
CA PHE A 19 -53.72 -37.10 11.43
C PHE A 19 -52.79 -36.49 12.49
N VAL A 20 -51.50 -36.31 12.16
CA VAL A 20 -50.55 -35.60 13.03
C VAL A 20 -50.98 -34.14 13.24
N ALA A 21 -51.33 -33.43 12.17
CA ALA A 21 -51.83 -32.06 12.26
C ALA A 21 -53.11 -31.95 13.11
N TYR A 22 -54.03 -32.90 12.94
CA TYR A 22 -55.25 -33.00 13.77
C TYR A 22 -54.92 -33.17 15.26
N ASN A 23 -54.00 -34.07 15.61
CA ASN A 23 -53.59 -34.27 17.00
C ASN A 23 -52.92 -33.02 17.59
N VAL A 24 -52.11 -32.30 16.80
CA VAL A 24 -51.53 -31.01 17.22
C VAL A 24 -52.63 -29.98 17.48
N PHE A 25 -53.65 -29.91 16.61
CA PHE A 25 -54.76 -28.97 16.78
C PHE A 25 -55.61 -29.24 18.02
N LEU A 26 -55.68 -30.50 18.47
CA LEU A 26 -56.40 -30.89 19.68
C LEU A 26 -55.53 -30.96 20.94
N SER A 27 -54.23 -30.66 20.84
CA SER A 27 -53.31 -30.76 21.97
C SER A 27 -53.54 -29.69 23.06
N GLY A 28 -54.18 -28.57 22.73
CA GLY A 28 -54.44 -27.47 23.67
C GLY A 28 -55.77 -27.64 24.41
N SER A 29 -55.74 -27.62 25.74
CA SER A 29 -56.95 -27.65 26.59
C SER A 29 -57.55 -26.27 26.88
N GLN A 30 -56.76 -25.20 26.72
CA GLN A 30 -57.19 -23.81 26.95
C GLN A 30 -56.84 -22.89 25.79
N LYS A 31 -55.58 -22.93 25.32
CA LYS A 31 -55.08 -22.13 24.19
C LYS A 31 -54.08 -22.95 23.38
N LEU A 32 -54.07 -22.74 22.07
CA LEU A 32 -53.09 -23.30 21.15
C LEU A 32 -52.47 -22.19 20.31
N TYR A 33 -51.14 -22.15 20.24
CA TYR A 33 -50.39 -21.18 19.44
C TYR A 33 -49.71 -21.90 18.29
N LEU A 34 -50.05 -21.52 17.06
CA LEU A 34 -49.47 -22.08 15.84
C LEU A 34 -48.69 -21.01 15.11
N THR A 35 -47.39 -21.21 14.96
CA THR A 35 -46.48 -20.21 14.38
C THR A 35 -45.74 -20.76 13.19
N TYR A 36 -45.48 -19.92 12.21
CA TYR A 36 -44.56 -20.20 11.11
C TYR A 36 -43.62 -19.02 10.91
N ALA A 37 -42.41 -19.29 10.41
CA ALA A 37 -41.46 -18.24 10.08
C ALA A 37 -41.91 -17.55 8.78
N ALA A 38 -41.98 -16.22 8.76
CA ALA A 38 -42.22 -15.45 7.53
C ALA A 38 -40.97 -15.38 6.62
N SER A 39 -39.79 -15.58 7.20
CA SER A 39 -38.50 -15.62 6.51
C SER A 39 -37.50 -16.48 7.30
N HIS A 40 -36.56 -17.11 6.59
CA HIS A 40 -35.46 -17.87 7.18
C HIS A 40 -34.23 -17.71 6.29
N ASP A 41 -33.13 -17.16 6.83
CA ASP A 41 -31.83 -16.91 6.19
C ASP A 41 -31.91 -16.45 4.72
N GLU A 42 -31.99 -17.39 3.78
CA GLU A 42 -32.02 -17.18 2.32
C GLU A 42 -33.43 -17.11 1.71
N LYS A 43 -34.46 -17.56 2.44
CA LYS A 43 -35.85 -17.62 1.97
C LYS A 43 -36.68 -16.49 2.59
N GLN A 44 -37.21 -15.63 1.73
CA GLN A 44 -38.15 -14.57 2.09
C GLN A 44 -39.60 -14.98 1.72
N LYS A 45 -40.59 -14.40 2.42
CA LYS A 45 -42.03 -14.59 2.14
C LYS A 45 -42.47 -16.05 2.17
N ILE A 46 -41.99 -16.80 3.16
CA ILE A 46 -42.41 -18.18 3.40
C ILE A 46 -43.93 -18.21 3.58
N GLN A 47 -44.60 -19.08 2.84
CA GLN A 47 -46.05 -19.21 2.89
C GLN A 47 -46.48 -20.11 4.04
N PRO A 48 -47.61 -19.82 4.71
CA PRO A 48 -48.13 -20.74 5.71
C PRO A 48 -48.45 -22.09 5.06
N SER A 49 -48.28 -23.17 5.83
CA SER A 49 -48.63 -24.51 5.38
C SER A 49 -50.12 -24.57 5.02
N THR A 50 -50.48 -25.53 4.18
CA THR A 50 -51.89 -25.76 3.78
C THR A 50 -52.78 -26.03 5.00
N TYR A 51 -52.25 -26.65 6.06
CA TYR A 51 -52.96 -26.87 7.32
C TYR A 51 -53.32 -25.56 8.04
N LEU A 52 -52.38 -24.63 8.17
CA LEU A 52 -52.65 -23.32 8.79
C LEU A 52 -53.59 -22.47 7.94
N LYS A 53 -53.47 -22.53 6.60
CA LYS A 53 -54.40 -21.85 5.68
C LYS A 53 -55.83 -22.37 5.85
N ARG A 54 -56.02 -23.69 5.89
CA ARG A 54 -57.34 -24.31 6.09
C ARG A 54 -57.94 -23.93 7.44
N LEU A 55 -57.14 -23.96 8.51
CA LEU A 55 -57.60 -23.58 9.84
C LEU A 55 -58.02 -22.10 9.90
N ASN A 56 -57.19 -21.19 9.34
CA ASN A 56 -57.52 -19.77 9.24
C ASN A 56 -58.84 -19.53 8.50
N GLN A 57 -59.07 -20.22 7.37
CA GLN A 57 -60.29 -20.10 6.58
C GLN A 57 -61.53 -20.70 7.27
N ALA A 58 -61.41 -21.90 7.82
CA ALA A 58 -62.54 -22.64 8.39
C ALA A 58 -62.97 -22.11 9.77
N ALA A 59 -62.01 -21.72 10.61
CA ALA A 59 -62.28 -21.24 11.97
C ALA A 59 -62.26 -19.70 12.08
N ASN A 60 -62.06 -18.99 10.97
CA ASN A 60 -61.94 -17.52 10.91
C ASN A 60 -60.95 -16.94 11.93
N VAL A 61 -59.86 -17.66 12.22
CA VAL A 61 -58.85 -17.25 13.21
C VAL A 61 -57.89 -16.26 12.55
N PRO A 62 -57.78 -15.01 13.03
CA PRO A 62 -56.91 -14.01 12.41
C PRO A 62 -55.43 -14.40 12.54
N ILE A 63 -54.68 -14.35 11.44
CA ILE A 63 -53.22 -14.52 11.46
C ILE A 63 -52.59 -13.25 12.02
N GLN A 64 -51.93 -13.38 13.16
CA GLN A 64 -51.15 -12.28 13.77
C GLN A 64 -49.74 -12.28 13.21
N VAL A 65 -49.34 -11.16 12.58
CA VAL A 65 -47.98 -10.96 12.09
C VAL A 65 -47.14 -10.32 13.18
N ARG A 66 -46.15 -11.05 13.69
CA ARG A 66 -45.19 -10.49 14.65
C ARG A 66 -44.26 -9.52 13.93
N LYS A 67 -44.44 -8.23 14.18
CA LYS A 67 -43.65 -7.16 13.55
C LYS A 67 -42.26 -7.04 14.19
N PRO A 68 -41.25 -6.56 13.44
CA PRO A 68 -39.97 -6.15 14.02
C PRO A 68 -40.17 -5.09 15.10
N LEU A 69 -39.27 -5.08 16.08
CA LEU A 69 -39.28 -4.11 17.17
C LEU A 69 -39.17 -2.67 16.64
N SER A 70 -40.07 -1.82 17.10
CA SER A 70 -40.13 -0.38 16.83
C SER A 70 -40.41 0.41 18.10
N LEU A 71 -40.17 1.73 18.05
CA LEU A 71 -40.49 2.65 19.15
C LEU A 71 -41.97 2.64 19.57
N ALA A 72 -42.87 2.33 18.65
CA ALA A 72 -44.31 2.21 18.89
C ALA A 72 -44.76 0.79 19.30
N SER A 73 -43.84 -0.18 19.39
CA SER A 73 -44.21 -1.57 19.69
C SER A 73 -44.74 -1.71 21.13
N PRO A 74 -45.88 -2.40 21.34
CA PRO A 74 -46.38 -2.70 22.67
C PRO A 74 -45.37 -3.53 23.47
N LEU A 75 -45.11 -3.10 24.71
CA LEU A 75 -44.08 -3.71 25.55
C LEU A 75 -44.34 -5.21 25.81
N VAL A 76 -45.60 -5.56 26.09
CA VAL A 76 -46.03 -6.92 26.47
C VAL A 76 -45.75 -7.95 25.37
N GLU A 77 -45.74 -7.55 24.10
CA GLU A 77 -45.47 -8.44 22.96
C GLU A 77 -43.96 -8.68 22.71
N GLN A 78 -43.13 -7.86 23.37
CA GLN A 78 -41.70 -7.79 23.14
C GLN A 78 -40.88 -8.21 24.37
N ILE A 79 -41.45 -8.25 25.59
CA ILE A 79 -40.70 -8.67 26.78
C ILE A 79 -40.24 -10.14 26.65
N GLY A 80 -38.99 -10.38 27.05
CA GLY A 80 -38.39 -11.70 27.11
C GLY A 80 -37.34 -11.75 28.22
N SER A 81 -36.26 -12.49 28.03
CA SER A 81 -35.17 -12.56 29.00
C SER A 81 -34.35 -11.27 29.08
N TYR A 82 -33.66 -11.03 30.20
CA TYR A 82 -32.69 -9.94 30.34
C TYR A 82 -31.62 -9.94 29.24
N ARG A 83 -31.14 -11.12 28.81
CA ARG A 83 -30.23 -11.24 27.67
C ARG A 83 -30.86 -10.73 26.37
N GLY A 84 -32.12 -11.07 26.12
CA GLY A 84 -32.88 -10.57 24.97
C GLY A 84 -33.08 -9.05 25.01
N LEU A 85 -33.31 -8.52 26.21
CA LEU A 85 -33.49 -7.09 26.45
C LEU A 85 -32.24 -6.26 26.10
N VAL A 86 -31.02 -6.82 26.25
CA VAL A 86 -29.79 -6.16 25.77
C VAL A 86 -29.87 -5.85 24.27
N ARG A 87 -30.27 -6.85 23.46
CA ARG A 87 -30.43 -6.69 22.00
C ARG A 87 -31.51 -5.66 21.67
N GLN A 88 -32.66 -5.75 22.36
CA GLN A 88 -33.79 -4.86 22.13
C GLN A 88 -33.44 -3.41 22.45
N LEU A 89 -32.80 -3.15 23.59
CA LEU A 89 -32.36 -1.80 23.96
C LEU A 89 -31.33 -1.24 23.00
N ASN A 90 -30.42 -2.07 22.47
CA ASN A 90 -29.49 -1.62 21.42
C ASN A 90 -30.21 -1.21 20.13
N GLN A 91 -31.18 -2.01 19.67
CA GLN A 91 -31.98 -1.67 18.49
C GLN A 91 -32.82 -0.40 18.71
N MET A 92 -33.46 -0.29 19.87
CA MET A 92 -34.28 0.88 20.23
C MET A 92 -33.44 2.14 20.34
N THR A 93 -32.24 2.06 20.89
CA THR A 93 -31.36 3.23 21.00
C THR A 93 -30.94 3.74 19.61
N ARG A 94 -30.70 2.84 18.65
CA ARG A 94 -30.43 3.25 17.26
C ARG A 94 -31.62 3.99 16.65
N GLN A 95 -32.84 3.47 16.80
CA GLN A 95 -34.05 4.14 16.31
C GLN A 95 -34.26 5.51 16.97
N VAL A 96 -34.05 5.62 18.28
CA VAL A 96 -34.10 6.88 19.04
C VAL A 96 -33.13 7.92 18.48
N GLN A 97 -31.90 7.50 18.12
CA GLN A 97 -30.90 8.36 17.51
C GLN A 97 -31.28 8.79 16.09
N GLU A 98 -31.77 7.86 15.26
CA GLU A 98 -32.20 8.10 13.87
C GLU A 98 -33.40 9.05 13.81
N GLU A 99 -34.42 8.81 14.64
CA GLU A 99 -35.66 9.61 14.72
C GLU A 99 -35.51 10.89 15.56
N LYS A 100 -34.37 11.07 16.26
CA LYS A 100 -34.09 12.20 17.17
C LYS A 100 -35.16 12.38 18.26
N VAL A 101 -35.71 11.28 18.76
CA VAL A 101 -36.71 11.25 19.84
C VAL A 101 -36.10 10.74 21.13
N GLY A 102 -36.84 10.80 22.24
CA GLY A 102 -36.43 10.19 23.51
C GLY A 102 -36.81 8.71 23.60
N LEU A 103 -36.05 7.92 24.37
CA LEU A 103 -36.43 6.55 24.69
C LEU A 103 -37.74 6.54 25.51
N PRO A 104 -38.79 5.81 25.10
CA PRO A 104 -40.06 5.81 25.82
C PRO A 104 -39.90 5.36 27.29
N LYS A 105 -40.75 5.89 28.18
CA LYS A 105 -40.66 5.69 29.64
C LYS A 105 -40.56 4.21 30.04
N ALA A 106 -41.38 3.34 29.42
CA ALA A 106 -41.36 1.91 29.69
C ALA A 106 -40.00 1.26 29.41
N TRP A 107 -39.36 1.62 28.30
CA TRP A 107 -38.05 1.11 27.93
C TRP A 107 -36.93 1.66 28.81
N ARG A 108 -37.08 2.86 29.37
CA ARG A 108 -36.17 3.38 30.39
C ARG A 108 -36.21 2.56 31.68
N ILE A 109 -37.42 2.22 32.16
CA ILE A 109 -37.60 1.37 33.34
C ILE A 109 -36.97 0.00 33.10
N LEU A 110 -37.19 -0.60 31.93
CA LEU A 110 -36.56 -1.87 31.56
C LEU A 110 -35.03 -1.78 31.48
N LYS A 111 -34.49 -0.66 30.98
CA LYS A 111 -33.05 -0.40 30.98
C LYS A 111 -32.50 -0.34 32.41
N GLU A 112 -33.17 0.34 33.32
CA GLU A 112 -32.78 0.40 34.74
C GLU A 112 -32.82 -0.99 35.39
N ALA A 113 -33.88 -1.76 35.17
CA ALA A 113 -34.00 -3.13 35.65
C ALA A 113 -32.90 -4.05 35.09
N LEU A 114 -32.56 -3.92 33.80
CA LEU A 114 -31.46 -4.65 33.18
C LEU A 114 -30.12 -4.31 33.83
N LEU A 115 -29.89 -3.03 34.13
CA LEU A 115 -28.66 -2.55 34.77
C LEU A 115 -28.58 -2.93 36.26
N GLN A 116 -29.66 -3.42 36.87
CA GLN A 116 -29.68 -4.00 38.22
C GLN A 116 -29.69 -5.53 38.22
N SER A 117 -29.85 -6.16 37.05
CA SER A 117 -29.87 -7.61 36.90
C SER A 117 -28.46 -8.23 36.88
N SER A 118 -28.39 -9.56 36.94
CA SER A 118 -27.16 -10.33 36.72
C SER A 118 -26.52 -10.10 35.34
N TYR A 119 -27.23 -9.51 34.38
CA TYR A 119 -26.73 -9.18 33.04
C TYR A 119 -26.14 -7.76 32.92
N GLN A 120 -26.03 -7.01 34.02
CA GLN A 120 -25.55 -5.63 34.02
C GLN A 120 -24.21 -5.46 33.28
N GLN A 121 -23.23 -6.35 33.48
CA GLN A 121 -21.91 -6.23 32.82
C GLN A 121 -22.02 -6.37 31.30
N LEU A 122 -22.78 -7.38 30.83
CA LEU A 122 -23.04 -7.57 29.40
C LEU A 122 -23.78 -6.36 28.81
N ALA A 123 -24.79 -5.86 29.53
CA ALA A 123 -25.56 -4.69 29.12
C ALA A 123 -24.68 -3.44 29.02
N LYS A 124 -23.86 -3.15 30.04
CA LYS A 124 -22.93 -2.00 30.01
C LYS A 124 -21.98 -2.09 28.81
N ARG A 125 -21.34 -3.24 28.58
CA ARG A 125 -20.44 -3.45 27.44
C ARG A 125 -21.14 -3.31 26.09
N ALA A 126 -22.36 -3.83 25.96
CA ALA A 126 -23.13 -3.72 24.73
C ALA A 126 -23.63 -2.29 24.48
N LEU A 127 -24.00 -1.56 25.52
CA LEU A 127 -24.46 -0.17 25.41
C LEU A 127 -23.29 0.80 25.17
N THR A 128 -22.06 0.49 25.63
CA THR A 128 -20.88 1.32 25.32
C THR A 128 -20.59 1.40 23.82
N SER A 129 -20.99 0.40 23.02
CA SER A 129 -20.81 0.46 21.56
C SER A 129 -21.61 1.59 20.89
N GLN A 130 -22.60 2.17 21.59
CA GLN A 130 -23.42 3.27 21.08
C GLN A 130 -22.66 4.60 21.05
N MET A 131 -21.62 4.75 21.88
CA MET A 131 -20.80 5.96 21.98
C MET A 131 -19.35 5.71 21.56
N ALA A 132 -18.97 4.44 21.36
CA ALA A 132 -17.64 4.07 20.92
C ALA A 132 -17.39 4.64 19.53
N LYS A 133 -16.32 5.44 19.41
CA LYS A 133 -15.81 5.94 18.14
C LYS A 133 -14.51 5.24 17.81
N ASN A 134 -14.27 4.98 16.53
CA ASN A 134 -12.99 4.41 16.10
C ASN A 134 -11.92 5.50 15.97
N ILE A 135 -11.52 6.11 17.10
CA ILE A 135 -10.52 7.18 17.14
C ILE A 135 -9.35 6.70 18.00
N PRO A 136 -8.14 6.50 17.44
CA PRO A 136 -6.97 6.17 18.23
C PRO A 136 -6.63 7.28 19.21
N THR A 137 -6.26 6.90 20.43
CA THR A 137 -5.77 7.84 21.42
C THR A 137 -4.28 8.10 21.19
N LYS A 138 -3.88 9.38 21.20
CA LYS A 138 -2.49 9.80 21.11
C LYS A 138 -1.64 9.10 22.19
N LEU A 139 -0.46 8.61 21.82
CA LEU A 139 0.44 7.97 22.76
C LEU A 139 1.00 9.01 23.75
N SER A 140 1.19 8.61 25.00
CA SER A 140 1.83 9.47 26.00
C SER A 140 3.34 9.60 25.72
N GLU A 141 3.94 10.71 26.14
CA GLU A 141 5.38 10.96 25.98
C GLU A 141 6.24 9.84 26.58
N LYS A 142 5.82 9.29 27.73
CA LYS A 142 6.50 8.15 28.36
C LYS A 142 6.49 6.92 27.45
N THR A 143 5.38 6.67 26.75
CA THR A 143 5.24 5.55 25.82
C THR A 143 6.05 5.79 24.55
N THR A 144 6.03 7.01 23.98
CA THR A 144 6.79 7.32 22.76
C THR A 144 8.29 7.25 23.00
N LYS A 145 8.80 7.78 24.11
CA LYS A 145 10.22 7.64 24.50
C LYS A 145 10.65 6.19 24.65
N LYS A 146 9.77 5.31 25.16
CA LYS A 146 10.08 3.87 25.28
C LYS A 146 10.02 3.14 23.93
N LEU A 147 9.09 3.52 23.04
CA LEU A 147 8.92 2.86 21.75
C LEU A 147 9.96 3.29 20.72
N TYR A 148 10.22 4.60 20.64
CA TYR A 148 11.02 5.20 19.57
C TYR A 148 12.34 5.80 20.05
N GLY A 149 12.49 6.06 21.35
CA GLY A 149 13.69 6.70 21.91
C GLY A 149 13.65 8.23 21.87
N LYS A 150 14.77 8.85 22.25
CA LYS A 150 15.00 10.28 22.05
C LYS A 150 15.30 10.58 20.58
N ASP A 151 16.17 9.77 19.99
CA ASP A 151 16.57 9.84 18.60
C ASP A 151 15.83 8.78 17.79
N ILE A 152 15.34 9.16 16.61
CA ILE A 152 14.55 8.28 15.74
C ILE A 152 15.42 7.80 14.60
N TYR A 153 15.57 6.49 14.47
CA TYR A 153 16.27 5.85 13.36
C TYR A 153 15.25 5.31 12.35
N THR A 154 15.20 5.91 11.17
CA THR A 154 14.17 5.60 10.15
C THR A 154 14.77 5.36 8.77
N SER A 155 14.07 4.61 7.93
CA SER A 155 14.32 4.58 6.49
C SER A 155 13.36 5.51 5.77
N VAL A 156 13.63 5.80 4.50
CA VAL A 156 12.72 6.59 3.67
C VAL A 156 11.36 5.91 3.53
N SER A 157 11.36 4.60 3.22
CA SER A 157 10.12 3.79 3.13
C SER A 157 9.30 3.76 4.43
N ARG A 158 9.96 3.84 5.61
CA ARG A 158 9.26 3.99 6.89
C ARG A 158 8.57 5.34 7.01
N MET A 159 9.20 6.41 6.55
CA MET A 159 8.58 7.74 6.57
C MET A 159 7.44 7.83 5.56
N GLU A 160 7.61 7.29 4.35
CA GLU A 160 6.51 7.19 3.39
C GLU A 160 5.33 6.42 4.00
N THR A 161 5.57 5.31 4.70
CA THR A 161 4.52 4.57 5.44
C THR A 161 3.80 5.43 6.49
N PHE A 162 4.50 6.36 7.14
CA PHE A 162 3.89 7.30 8.08
C PHE A 162 2.94 8.26 7.39
N TYR A 163 3.35 8.83 6.25
CA TYR A 163 2.53 9.69 5.41
C TYR A 163 1.38 8.92 4.72
N GLU A 164 1.57 7.63 4.46
CA GLU A 164 0.49 6.79 3.94
C GLU A 164 -0.64 6.64 4.96
N CYS A 165 -0.30 6.34 6.21
CA CYS A 165 -1.21 6.28 7.36
C CYS A 165 -0.42 6.19 8.67
N GLN A 166 -0.69 7.09 9.62
CA GLN A 166 0.05 7.12 10.90
C GLN A 166 -0.20 5.87 11.74
N TYR A 167 -1.43 5.35 11.74
CA TYR A 167 -1.75 4.10 12.43
C TYR A 167 -1.04 2.89 11.79
N LYS A 168 -0.89 2.85 10.46
CA LYS A 168 -0.12 1.80 9.76
C LYS A 168 1.34 1.82 10.22
N TYR A 169 1.94 3.01 10.31
CA TYR A 169 3.29 3.17 10.86
C TYR A 169 3.38 2.66 12.30
N PHE A 170 2.43 3.04 13.16
CA PHE A 170 2.40 2.59 14.55
C PHE A 170 2.30 1.06 14.66
N ALA A 171 1.38 0.43 13.91
CA ALA A 171 1.22 -1.01 13.90
C ALA A 171 2.49 -1.74 13.43
N ASN A 172 3.11 -1.26 12.35
CA ASN A 172 4.27 -1.92 11.73
C ASN A 172 5.59 -1.67 12.47
N PHE A 173 5.84 -0.44 12.92
CA PHE A 173 7.14 -0.03 13.45
C PHE A 173 7.13 0.28 14.95
N GLY A 174 6.00 0.74 15.48
CA GLY A 174 5.81 0.91 16.93
C GLY A 174 5.57 -0.44 17.63
N LEU A 175 4.48 -1.11 17.28
CA LEU A 175 4.11 -2.42 17.83
C LEU A 175 4.90 -3.58 17.22
N ARG A 176 5.53 -3.37 16.06
CA ARG A 176 6.30 -4.39 15.33
C ARG A 176 5.48 -5.62 14.97
N LEU A 177 4.21 -5.42 14.62
CA LEU A 177 3.35 -6.50 14.16
C LEU A 177 3.90 -7.08 12.85
N LYS A 178 3.90 -8.42 12.75
CA LYS A 178 4.37 -9.15 11.58
C LYS A 178 3.24 -9.99 11.02
N GLU A 179 3.11 -9.97 9.70
CA GLU A 179 2.31 -10.97 9.01
C GLU A 179 2.92 -12.36 9.20
N ARG A 180 2.09 -13.39 9.06
CA ARG A 180 2.57 -14.76 9.06
C ARG A 180 3.46 -14.95 7.84
N GLU A 181 4.71 -15.33 8.06
CA GLU A 181 5.62 -15.67 6.97
C GLU A 181 5.10 -16.92 6.23
N ILE A 182 4.96 -16.79 4.91
CA ILE A 182 4.58 -17.89 4.02
C ILE A 182 5.84 -18.29 3.27
N TYR A 183 6.21 -19.56 3.36
CA TYR A 183 7.35 -20.09 2.62
C TYR A 183 7.03 -20.07 1.12
N GLY A 184 7.70 -19.20 0.37
CA GLY A 184 7.44 -18.98 -1.04
C GLY A 184 8.19 -17.77 -1.58
N LEU A 185 8.21 -17.64 -2.90
CA LEU A 185 8.75 -16.44 -3.54
C LEU A 185 7.75 -15.29 -3.38
N SER A 186 8.16 -14.24 -2.67
CA SER A 186 7.37 -13.01 -2.52
C SER A 186 7.90 -11.91 -3.44
N PRO A 187 7.10 -10.88 -3.77
CA PRO A 187 7.59 -9.72 -4.53
C PRO A 187 8.80 -9.04 -3.89
N ILE A 188 8.93 -9.08 -2.56
CA ILE A 188 10.08 -8.54 -1.82
C ILE A 188 11.34 -9.34 -2.14
N VAL A 189 11.29 -10.67 -2.01
CA VAL A 189 12.43 -11.56 -2.29
C VAL A 189 12.85 -11.48 -3.77
N THR A 190 11.88 -11.37 -4.68
CA THR A 190 12.16 -11.14 -6.10
C THR A 190 12.83 -9.79 -6.35
N GLY A 191 12.42 -8.74 -5.65
CA GLY A 191 13.07 -7.43 -5.70
C GLY A 191 14.51 -7.51 -5.22
N GLU A 192 14.73 -8.08 -4.03
CA GLU A 192 16.08 -8.29 -3.46
C GLU A 192 16.99 -9.09 -4.40
N PHE A 193 16.47 -10.13 -5.06
CA PHE A 193 17.22 -10.86 -6.10
C PHE A 193 17.72 -9.94 -7.23
N PHE A 194 16.87 -9.03 -7.71
CA PHE A 194 17.26 -8.11 -8.77
C PHE A 194 18.29 -7.07 -8.30
N HIS A 195 18.15 -6.51 -7.11
CA HIS A 195 19.16 -5.61 -6.54
C HIS A 195 20.49 -6.33 -6.38
N ASP A 196 20.51 -7.48 -5.70
CA ASP A 196 21.72 -8.29 -5.48
C ASP A 196 22.44 -8.63 -6.79
N ALA A 197 21.70 -9.00 -7.84
CA ALA A 197 22.28 -9.38 -9.13
C ALA A 197 22.83 -8.18 -9.90
N LEU A 198 22.13 -7.04 -9.91
CA LEU A 198 22.56 -5.84 -10.62
C LEU A 198 23.73 -5.16 -9.91
N ASP A 199 23.71 -5.13 -8.58
CA ASP A 199 24.84 -4.72 -7.74
C ASP A 199 26.09 -5.52 -8.07
N HIS A 200 25.98 -6.85 -8.00
CA HIS A 200 27.10 -7.72 -8.26
C HIS A 200 27.63 -7.55 -9.69
N PHE A 201 26.74 -7.42 -10.68
CA PHE A 201 27.13 -7.13 -12.06
C PHE A 201 27.89 -5.80 -12.20
N LEU A 202 27.38 -4.70 -11.63
CA LEU A 202 28.04 -3.40 -11.73
C LEU A 202 29.36 -3.37 -10.95
N ASN A 203 29.43 -4.00 -9.78
CA ASN A 203 30.66 -4.11 -9.00
C ASN A 203 31.77 -4.86 -9.75
N LEU A 204 31.43 -5.95 -10.45
CA LEU A 204 32.40 -6.67 -11.28
C LEU A 204 32.98 -5.76 -12.39
N LEU A 205 32.13 -4.93 -13.02
CA LEU A 205 32.56 -3.98 -14.04
C LEU A 205 33.45 -2.87 -13.47
N ILE A 206 33.06 -2.30 -12.32
CA ILE A 206 33.81 -1.24 -11.64
C ILE A 206 35.19 -1.77 -11.22
N GLN A 207 35.26 -2.96 -10.63
CA GLN A 207 36.52 -3.59 -10.22
C GLN A 207 37.42 -3.95 -11.41
N ALA A 208 36.82 -4.37 -12.54
CA ALA A 208 37.55 -4.63 -13.77
C ALA A 208 37.92 -3.35 -14.56
N ASN A 209 37.47 -2.17 -14.10
CA ASN A 209 37.59 -0.89 -14.79
C ASN A 209 37.03 -0.94 -16.23
N VAL A 210 35.93 -1.67 -16.42
CA VAL A 210 35.24 -1.81 -17.70
C VAL A 210 33.96 -0.97 -17.68
N ARG A 211 33.81 -0.07 -18.65
CA ARG A 211 32.57 0.72 -18.77
C ARG A 211 31.46 -0.11 -19.40
N LEU A 212 30.22 0.19 -19.03
CA LEU A 212 29.03 -0.42 -19.64
C LEU A 212 29.04 -0.28 -21.17
N ALA A 213 29.47 0.88 -21.69
CA ALA A 213 29.55 1.15 -23.12
C ALA A 213 30.57 0.27 -23.87
N ASP A 214 31.63 -0.17 -23.19
CA ASP A 214 32.77 -0.86 -23.80
C ASP A 214 32.65 -2.40 -23.70
N LEU A 215 31.56 -2.91 -23.10
CA LEU A 215 31.32 -4.34 -22.98
C LEU A 215 31.12 -4.99 -24.34
N LYS A 216 31.98 -5.95 -24.69
CA LYS A 216 31.77 -6.80 -25.86
C LYS A 216 30.70 -7.85 -25.56
N GLU A 217 29.99 -8.28 -26.60
CA GLU A 217 28.88 -9.23 -26.47
C GLU A 217 29.31 -10.57 -25.83
N ALA A 218 30.52 -11.05 -26.16
CA ALA A 218 31.09 -12.27 -25.57
C ALA A 218 31.37 -12.12 -24.07
N ASP A 219 31.95 -10.99 -23.66
CA ASP A 219 32.28 -10.69 -22.27
C ASP A 219 31.01 -10.48 -21.43
N LYS A 220 29.96 -9.87 -22.01
CA LYS A 220 28.67 -9.68 -21.36
C LYS A 220 28.07 -11.00 -20.87
N GLN A 221 28.08 -12.04 -21.70
CA GLN A 221 27.52 -13.34 -21.32
C GLN A 221 28.34 -13.99 -20.19
N ILE A 222 29.66 -13.81 -20.18
CA ILE A 222 30.54 -14.31 -19.12
C ILE A 222 30.19 -13.66 -17.79
N PHE A 223 30.14 -12.32 -17.75
CA PHE A 223 29.76 -11.59 -16.53
C PHE A 223 28.37 -11.98 -16.02
N VAL A 224 27.38 -12.06 -16.91
CA VAL A 224 26.01 -12.45 -16.52
C VAL A 224 25.96 -13.87 -15.97
N ASN A 225 26.64 -14.83 -16.61
CA ASN A 225 26.68 -16.20 -16.13
C ASN A 225 27.36 -16.31 -14.76
N GLN A 226 28.46 -15.58 -14.56
CA GLN A 226 29.13 -15.50 -13.27
C GLN A 226 28.19 -14.97 -12.18
N VAL A 227 27.53 -13.83 -12.45
CA VAL A 227 26.55 -13.22 -11.53
C VAL A 227 25.46 -14.21 -11.15
N LEU A 228 24.82 -14.84 -12.14
CA LEU A 228 23.72 -15.77 -11.88
C LEU A 228 24.18 -17.00 -11.10
N GLN A 229 25.37 -17.53 -11.39
CA GLN A 229 25.93 -18.66 -10.66
C GLN A 229 26.16 -18.33 -9.18
N GLU A 230 26.76 -17.17 -8.89
CA GLU A 230 27.05 -16.73 -7.54
C GLU A 230 25.77 -16.39 -6.76
N ILE A 231 24.86 -15.61 -7.36
CA ILE A 231 23.60 -15.22 -6.72
C ILE A 231 22.76 -16.45 -6.40
N PHE A 232 22.51 -17.34 -7.37
CA PHE A 232 21.68 -18.51 -7.10
C PHE A 232 22.36 -19.54 -6.17
N GLY A 233 23.67 -19.44 -5.93
CA GLY A 233 24.38 -20.19 -4.90
C GLY A 233 24.11 -19.72 -3.48
N LYS A 234 23.49 -18.54 -3.29
CA LYS A 234 23.13 -18.04 -1.95
C LYS A 234 21.98 -18.87 -1.37
N ARG A 235 22.10 -19.20 -0.08
CA ARG A 235 21.12 -20.01 0.69
C ARG A 235 19.68 -19.51 0.57
N GLN A 236 19.48 -18.20 0.52
CA GLN A 236 18.14 -17.59 0.43
C GLN A 236 17.39 -17.92 -0.86
N TYR A 237 18.10 -18.31 -1.93
CA TYR A 237 17.51 -18.67 -3.22
C TYR A 237 17.44 -20.19 -3.48
N HIS A 238 17.86 -21.04 -2.53
CA HIS A 238 17.75 -22.50 -2.67
C HIS A 238 16.31 -23.01 -2.86
N LEU A 239 15.30 -22.23 -2.42
CA LEU A 239 13.89 -22.53 -2.69
C LEU A 239 13.63 -22.66 -4.21
N LEU A 240 14.38 -21.92 -5.03
CA LEU A 240 14.25 -21.95 -6.48
C LEU A 240 14.59 -23.31 -7.10
N ASP A 241 15.26 -24.18 -6.35
CA ASP A 241 15.62 -25.54 -6.80
C ASP A 241 14.63 -26.61 -6.32
N ALA A 242 13.66 -26.25 -5.49
CA ALA A 242 12.83 -27.21 -4.76
C ALA A 242 11.81 -27.97 -5.65
N THR A 243 11.33 -27.36 -6.74
CA THR A 243 10.32 -27.96 -7.63
C THR A 243 10.55 -27.56 -9.08
N PRO A 244 10.03 -28.32 -10.07
CA PRO A 244 10.12 -27.91 -11.49
C PRO A 244 9.54 -26.52 -11.76
N ARG A 245 8.45 -26.15 -11.06
CA ARG A 245 7.88 -24.80 -11.14
C ARG A 245 8.86 -23.74 -10.67
N MET A 246 9.53 -23.98 -9.54
CA MET A 246 10.52 -23.06 -8.98
C MET A 246 11.76 -22.96 -9.88
N GLN A 247 12.20 -24.06 -10.48
CA GLN A 247 13.30 -24.06 -11.46
C GLN A 247 12.93 -23.26 -12.72
N PHE A 248 11.69 -23.32 -13.18
CA PHE A 248 11.23 -22.45 -14.26
C PHE A 248 11.24 -20.97 -13.86
N ILE A 249 10.88 -20.64 -12.62
CA ILE A 249 10.99 -19.28 -12.11
C ILE A 249 12.46 -18.83 -12.03
N ARG A 250 13.38 -19.70 -11.57
CA ARG A 250 14.83 -19.47 -11.60
C ARG A 250 15.30 -19.09 -13.00
N TYR A 251 14.87 -19.85 -14.00
CA TYR A 251 15.15 -19.57 -15.41
C TYR A 251 14.62 -18.20 -15.85
N GLN A 252 13.37 -17.86 -15.50
CA GLN A 252 12.76 -16.56 -15.83
C GLN A 252 13.49 -15.38 -15.17
N LEU A 253 13.92 -15.55 -13.92
CA LEU A 253 14.74 -14.56 -13.20
C LEU A 253 16.08 -14.34 -13.91
N GLY A 254 16.76 -15.42 -14.30
CA GLY A 254 17.99 -15.35 -15.10
C GLY A 254 17.79 -14.63 -16.44
N LYS A 255 16.71 -14.95 -17.18
CA LYS A 255 16.36 -14.25 -18.43
C LYS A 255 16.04 -12.78 -18.24
N THR A 256 15.51 -12.40 -17.08
CA THR A 256 15.28 -10.99 -16.75
C THR A 256 16.60 -10.27 -16.52
N ILE A 257 17.55 -10.87 -15.79
CA ILE A 257 18.89 -10.29 -15.62
C ILE A 257 19.61 -10.13 -16.95
N GLU A 258 19.67 -11.18 -17.80
CA GLU A 258 20.27 -11.10 -19.14
C GLU A 258 19.69 -9.93 -19.96
N ARG A 259 18.36 -9.76 -19.90
CA ARG A 259 17.68 -8.70 -20.63
C ARG A 259 18.00 -7.31 -20.06
N VAL A 260 18.05 -7.17 -18.74
CA VAL A 260 18.37 -5.91 -18.09
C VAL A 260 19.83 -5.53 -18.33
N THR A 261 20.77 -6.47 -18.25
CA THR A 261 22.18 -6.18 -18.56
C THR A 261 22.38 -5.77 -20.01
N TRP A 262 21.63 -6.37 -20.96
CA TRP A 262 21.57 -5.87 -22.33
C TRP A 262 21.05 -4.43 -22.39
N ALA A 263 19.97 -4.10 -21.67
CA ALA A 263 19.43 -2.73 -21.66
C ALA A 263 20.44 -1.73 -21.06
N LEU A 264 21.09 -2.07 -19.94
CA LEU A 264 22.12 -1.24 -19.32
C LEU A 264 23.32 -0.99 -20.24
N HIS A 265 23.76 -2.01 -20.98
CA HIS A 265 24.80 -1.86 -22.00
C HIS A 265 24.38 -0.86 -23.10
N GLN A 266 23.18 -1.05 -23.68
CA GLN A 266 22.67 -0.15 -24.72
C GLN A 266 22.46 1.30 -24.22
N GLN A 267 22.12 1.48 -22.95
CA GLN A 267 22.02 2.80 -22.34
C GLN A 267 23.40 3.43 -22.13
N GLY A 268 24.37 2.67 -21.62
CA GLY A 268 25.74 3.12 -21.44
C GLY A 268 26.40 3.54 -22.76
N ALA A 269 26.10 2.86 -23.87
CA ALA A 269 26.59 3.25 -25.20
C ALA A 269 26.03 4.60 -25.71
N LYS A 270 24.92 5.09 -25.14
CA LYS A 270 24.24 6.32 -25.55
C LYS A 270 24.49 7.50 -24.62
N SER A 271 24.66 7.22 -23.33
CA SER A 271 24.83 8.23 -22.28
C SER A 271 26.30 8.39 -21.90
N GLN A 272 26.68 9.61 -21.50
CA GLN A 272 27.98 9.86 -20.88
C GLN A 272 27.97 9.66 -19.36
N PHE A 273 26.80 9.37 -18.76
CA PHE A 273 26.72 9.02 -17.34
C PHE A 273 27.31 7.62 -17.11
N GLU A 274 28.31 7.56 -16.25
CA GLU A 274 28.97 6.32 -15.86
C GLU A 274 28.64 5.97 -14.41
N ALA A 275 28.30 4.71 -14.17
CA ALA A 275 28.11 4.18 -12.82
C ALA A 275 29.42 4.23 -12.04
N LYS A 276 29.48 5.05 -10.98
CA LYS A 276 30.66 5.18 -10.11
C LYS A 276 30.53 4.39 -8.83
N ALA A 277 29.31 4.20 -8.34
CA ALA A 277 29.03 3.41 -7.15
C ALA A 277 27.67 2.72 -7.25
N THR A 278 27.55 1.57 -6.59
CA THR A 278 26.31 0.79 -6.49
C THR A 278 26.08 0.33 -5.06
N GLU A 279 24.81 0.14 -4.69
CA GLU A 279 24.37 -0.34 -3.38
C GLU A 279 24.98 0.44 -2.19
N VAL A 280 25.10 1.76 -2.35
CA VAL A 280 25.71 2.68 -1.40
C VAL A 280 24.85 2.79 -0.14
N LEU A 281 25.39 2.34 0.98
CA LEU A 281 24.76 2.45 2.29
C LEU A 281 24.97 3.85 2.87
N PHE A 282 23.90 4.43 3.43
CA PHE A 282 23.98 5.67 4.21
C PHE A 282 23.23 5.52 5.54
N GLY A 283 23.77 6.17 6.57
CA GLY A 283 23.41 5.92 7.96
C GLY A 283 23.79 4.52 8.43
N GLN A 284 23.30 4.14 9.62
CA GLN A 284 23.55 2.82 10.18
C GLN A 284 22.49 1.83 9.70
N VAL A 285 22.85 0.90 8.80
CA VAL A 285 21.94 -0.15 8.31
C VAL A 285 22.32 -1.48 8.92
N ALA A 286 21.45 -2.01 9.79
CA ALA A 286 21.73 -3.23 10.56
C ALA A 286 23.03 -3.12 11.38
N LYS A 287 24.09 -3.83 11.02
CA LYS A 287 25.41 -3.79 11.68
C LYS A 287 26.47 -3.05 10.85
N GLU A 288 26.12 -2.59 9.66
CA GLU A 288 27.03 -1.94 8.72
C GLU A 288 26.86 -0.42 8.82
N GLN A 289 27.99 0.27 8.94
CA GLN A 289 28.05 1.72 8.97
C GLN A 289 28.33 2.21 7.55
N GLY A 290 27.34 2.88 6.95
CA GLY A 290 27.51 3.57 5.68
C GLY A 290 28.07 4.99 5.85
N VAL A 291 28.00 5.78 4.78
CA VAL A 291 28.25 7.23 4.87
C VAL A 291 27.29 7.92 5.84
N PRO A 292 27.58 9.12 6.35
CA PRO A 292 26.82 9.74 7.44
C PRO A 292 25.30 9.81 7.20
N GLY A 293 24.86 10.08 5.96
CA GLY A 293 23.45 10.19 5.60
C GLY A 293 22.81 11.50 6.10
N LEU A 294 21.50 11.46 6.37
CA LEU A 294 20.76 12.63 6.87
C LEU A 294 20.55 12.54 8.38
N GLU A 295 21.03 13.57 9.06
CA GLU A 295 20.81 13.81 10.48
C GLU A 295 20.06 15.14 10.60
N LEU A 296 18.79 15.06 11.00
CA LEU A 296 17.87 16.21 11.02
C LEU A 296 17.39 16.49 12.45
N PRO A 297 17.35 17.76 12.89
CA PRO A 297 16.94 18.10 14.25
C PRO A 297 15.42 17.92 14.45
N LEU A 298 15.03 17.41 15.62
CA LEU A 298 13.63 17.34 16.06
C LEU A 298 13.36 18.39 17.14
N THR A 299 12.12 18.87 17.21
CA THR A 299 11.72 19.94 18.15
C THR A 299 11.75 19.50 19.62
N SER A 300 11.79 18.19 19.87
CA SER A 300 11.97 17.57 21.18
C SER A 300 13.39 17.67 21.75
N GLY A 301 14.36 18.13 20.95
CA GLY A 301 15.79 18.09 21.27
C GLY A 301 16.49 16.76 20.96
N GLY A 302 15.79 15.80 20.32
CA GLY A 302 16.37 14.62 19.69
C GLY A 302 16.72 14.85 18.21
N LYS A 303 17.21 13.81 17.55
CA LYS A 303 17.53 13.83 16.12
C LYS A 303 16.84 12.71 15.35
N LEU A 304 16.56 12.97 14.08
CA LEU A 304 16.09 12.00 13.11
C LEU A 304 17.25 11.56 12.23
N PHE A 305 17.63 10.29 12.34
CA PHE A 305 18.64 9.65 11.51
C PHE A 305 17.95 8.88 10.39
N VAL A 306 18.14 9.34 9.15
CA VAL A 306 17.61 8.67 7.96
C VAL A 306 18.68 7.79 7.37
N ARG A 307 18.35 6.51 7.21
CA ARG A 307 19.21 5.47 6.64
C ARG A 307 18.59 4.84 5.40
N GLY A 308 19.43 4.25 4.57
CA GLY A 308 18.97 3.58 3.37
C GLY A 308 20.11 3.04 2.53
N LYS A 309 19.76 2.68 1.31
CA LYS A 309 20.66 2.10 0.31
C LYS A 309 20.31 2.72 -1.03
N ILE A 310 21.28 3.36 -1.67
CA ILE A 310 21.15 3.95 -3.01
C ILE A 310 21.65 2.90 -3.99
N ASP A 311 20.78 2.42 -4.88
CA ASP A 311 21.12 1.27 -5.73
C ASP A 311 22.25 1.59 -6.72
N ARG A 312 22.25 2.79 -7.32
CA ARG A 312 23.31 3.23 -8.22
C ARG A 312 23.48 4.75 -8.22
N ILE A 313 24.73 5.20 -8.28
CA ILE A 313 25.12 6.59 -8.47
C ILE A 313 25.93 6.69 -9.76
N ASP A 314 25.45 7.53 -10.67
CA ASP A 314 26.11 7.80 -11.95
C ASP A 314 26.65 9.23 -11.99
N THR A 315 27.80 9.44 -12.64
CA THR A 315 28.38 10.77 -12.84
C THR A 315 28.74 11.01 -14.30
N ALA A 316 28.68 12.26 -14.74
CA ALA A 316 29.22 12.74 -16.00
C ALA A 316 29.94 14.09 -15.78
N VAL A 317 30.95 14.39 -16.59
CA VAL A 317 31.70 15.65 -16.48
C VAL A 317 31.56 16.42 -17.79
N ILE A 318 31.18 17.69 -17.69
CA ILE A 318 31.14 18.61 -18.84
C ILE A 318 31.67 19.97 -18.40
N GLN A 319 32.55 20.57 -19.22
CA GLN A 319 33.16 21.88 -18.94
C GLN A 319 33.83 21.99 -17.53
N GLY A 320 34.33 20.88 -16.99
CA GLY A 320 34.94 20.83 -15.65
C GLY A 320 33.94 20.70 -14.50
N GLU A 321 32.65 20.72 -14.76
CA GLU A 321 31.60 20.50 -13.76
C GLU A 321 31.17 19.04 -13.73
N THR A 322 31.05 18.47 -12.53
CA THR A 322 30.52 17.12 -12.34
C THR A 322 29.02 17.17 -12.14
N TRP A 323 28.30 16.36 -12.90
CA TRP A 323 26.86 16.15 -12.81
C TRP A 323 26.58 14.76 -12.27
N LEU A 324 25.77 14.66 -11.23
CA LEU A 324 25.47 13.42 -10.51
C LEU A 324 24.00 13.05 -10.65
N SER A 325 23.72 11.76 -10.90
CA SER A 325 22.38 11.21 -10.82
C SER A 325 22.33 9.95 -9.98
N VAL A 326 21.14 9.64 -9.45
CA VAL A 326 20.89 8.38 -8.74
C VAL A 326 19.86 7.55 -9.50
N VAL A 327 20.04 6.24 -9.50
CA VAL A 327 19.12 5.30 -10.13
C VAL A 327 18.67 4.27 -9.11
N ASP A 328 17.37 4.05 -9.09
CA ASP A 328 16.67 3.13 -8.20
C ASP A 328 15.96 2.05 -9.03
N TYR A 329 16.29 0.80 -8.75
CA TYR A 329 15.75 -0.37 -9.44
C TYR A 329 14.39 -0.75 -8.88
N LYS A 330 13.42 -0.93 -9.78
CA LYS A 330 12.05 -1.33 -9.42
C LYS A 330 11.58 -2.46 -10.33
N SER A 331 11.11 -3.55 -9.72
CA SER A 331 10.51 -4.70 -10.45
C SER A 331 9.13 -4.39 -11.04
N SER A 332 8.45 -3.38 -10.50
CA SER A 332 7.21 -2.82 -11.04
C SER A 332 7.49 -1.50 -11.74
N ARG A 333 6.72 -1.17 -12.79
CA ARG A 333 6.75 0.17 -13.38
C ARG A 333 6.41 1.22 -12.32
N ARG A 334 7.27 2.23 -12.18
CA ARG A 334 7.08 3.38 -11.29
C ARG A 334 7.28 4.66 -12.07
N GLU A 335 6.52 5.68 -11.68
CA GLU A 335 6.61 7.02 -12.23
C GLU A 335 6.74 7.97 -11.05
N PHE A 336 7.63 8.95 -11.17
CA PHE A 336 7.75 10.00 -10.17
C PHE A 336 6.52 10.92 -10.25
N ASN A 337 5.86 11.12 -9.11
CA ASN A 337 4.69 12.00 -9.02
C ASN A 337 5.01 13.13 -8.04
N LEU A 338 5.06 14.35 -8.57
CA LEU A 338 5.42 15.54 -7.79
C LEU A 338 4.42 15.83 -6.67
N THR A 339 3.12 15.59 -6.88
CA THR A 339 2.11 15.73 -5.82
C THR A 339 2.36 14.73 -4.70
N ASP A 340 2.63 13.47 -5.02
CA ASP A 340 2.93 12.44 -4.01
C ASP A 340 4.22 12.80 -3.25
N ALA A 341 5.24 13.33 -3.92
CA ALA A 341 6.46 13.82 -3.26
C ALA A 341 6.20 14.99 -2.30
N TYR A 342 5.38 15.97 -2.73
CA TYR A 342 4.96 17.11 -1.89
C TYR A 342 4.27 16.65 -0.59
N PHE A 343 3.39 15.66 -0.67
CA PHE A 343 2.70 15.13 0.51
C PHE A 343 3.47 14.04 1.27
N GLY A 344 4.76 13.82 0.97
CA GLY A 344 5.61 12.85 1.67
C GLY A 344 5.33 11.37 1.33
N LEU A 345 4.58 11.10 0.26
CA LEU A 345 4.26 9.74 -0.21
C LEU A 345 5.30 9.17 -1.19
N ALA A 346 6.17 10.02 -1.76
CA ALA A 346 7.25 9.62 -2.67
C ALA A 346 8.52 10.42 -2.39
N MET A 347 9.25 10.01 -1.35
CA MET A 347 10.42 10.69 -0.79
C MET A 347 11.75 10.05 -1.24
N GLN A 348 11.71 8.78 -1.66
CA GLN A 348 12.90 7.96 -1.92
C GLN A 348 13.92 8.60 -2.88
N LEU A 349 13.51 8.92 -4.11
CA LEU A 349 14.42 9.49 -5.13
C LEU A 349 15.06 10.81 -4.70
N ILE A 350 14.26 11.72 -4.11
CA ILE A 350 14.76 13.03 -3.66
C ILE A 350 15.76 12.86 -2.51
N THR A 351 15.45 11.95 -1.57
CA THR A 351 16.35 11.67 -0.43
C THR A 351 17.67 11.08 -0.90
N TYR A 352 17.63 10.16 -1.89
CA TYR A 352 18.83 9.51 -2.41
C TYR A 352 19.71 10.50 -3.15
N LEU A 353 19.11 11.37 -3.99
CA LEU A 353 19.84 12.44 -4.65
C LEU A 353 20.46 13.42 -3.64
N ASP A 354 19.70 13.79 -2.60
CA ASP A 354 20.17 14.69 -1.55
C ASP A 354 21.39 14.13 -0.80
N VAL A 355 21.34 12.85 -0.40
CA VAL A 355 22.47 12.16 0.23
C VAL A 355 23.66 12.04 -0.72
N ALA A 356 23.43 11.63 -1.97
CA ALA A 356 24.50 11.44 -2.95
C ALA A 356 25.25 12.74 -3.25
N LEU A 357 24.53 13.88 -3.31
CA LEU A 357 25.14 15.20 -3.49
C LEU A 357 25.88 15.67 -2.23
N LYS A 358 25.25 15.55 -1.05
CA LYS A 358 25.82 16.00 0.22
C LYS A 358 27.10 15.24 0.59
N ASP A 359 27.11 13.94 0.36
CA ASP A 359 28.21 13.05 0.72
C ASP A 359 29.13 12.73 -0.49
N ALA A 360 29.00 13.47 -1.62
CA ALA A 360 29.74 13.21 -2.86
C ALA A 360 31.27 13.18 -2.67
N SER A 361 31.80 14.06 -1.82
CA SER A 361 33.24 14.10 -1.51
C SER A 361 33.72 12.83 -0.83
N VAL A 362 32.96 12.30 0.14
CA VAL A 362 33.30 11.07 0.85
C VAL A 362 33.03 9.83 -0.01
N LEU A 363 31.95 9.86 -0.79
CA LEU A 363 31.51 8.72 -1.62
C LEU A 363 32.38 8.51 -2.85
N LEU A 364 32.74 9.60 -3.54
CA LEU A 364 33.29 9.57 -4.89
C LEU A 364 34.61 10.35 -5.02
N GLY A 365 35.06 11.05 -3.98
CA GLY A 365 36.22 11.94 -4.06
C GLY A 365 35.97 13.22 -4.85
N ILE A 366 34.70 13.64 -4.96
CA ILE A 366 34.26 14.79 -5.78
C ILE A 366 33.85 15.92 -4.85
N GLU A 367 34.58 17.04 -4.88
CA GLU A 367 34.33 18.18 -3.97
C GLU A 367 32.96 18.83 -4.24
N GLU A 368 32.64 19.10 -5.50
CA GLU A 368 31.38 19.71 -5.90
C GLU A 368 30.74 18.93 -7.05
N ALA A 369 29.45 18.60 -6.90
CA ALA A 369 28.64 17.95 -7.91
C ALA A 369 27.27 18.63 -8.00
N LYS A 370 26.77 18.81 -9.22
CA LYS A 370 25.43 19.32 -9.52
C LYS A 370 24.44 18.19 -9.74
N ALA A 371 23.17 18.45 -9.46
CA ALA A 371 22.11 17.47 -9.63
C ALA A 371 21.73 17.30 -11.11
N ALA A 372 22.02 16.13 -11.70
CA ALA A 372 21.49 15.76 -13.01
C ALA A 372 20.08 15.16 -12.91
N GLY A 373 19.80 14.38 -11.87
CA GLY A 373 18.48 13.83 -11.65
C GLY A 373 18.43 12.58 -10.78
N ALA A 374 17.23 12.04 -10.64
CA ALA A 374 16.98 10.81 -9.91
C ALA A 374 15.92 9.98 -10.63
N TYR A 375 16.23 8.72 -10.92
CA TYR A 375 15.47 7.92 -11.87
C TYR A 375 15.05 6.57 -11.28
N TYR A 376 13.85 6.13 -11.61
CA TYR A 376 13.46 4.73 -11.56
C TYR A 376 13.91 4.03 -12.84
N PHE A 377 14.49 2.85 -12.66
CA PHE A 377 14.76 1.90 -13.74
C PHE A 377 13.90 0.65 -13.55
N HIS A 378 13.04 0.36 -14.54
CA HIS A 378 12.14 -0.79 -14.47
C HIS A 378 12.87 -2.09 -14.86
N VAL A 379 13.09 -2.96 -13.88
CA VAL A 379 13.63 -4.31 -14.06
C VAL A 379 12.54 -5.24 -14.60
N GLN A 380 12.66 -5.62 -15.87
CA GLN A 380 11.67 -6.46 -16.56
C GLN A 380 12.27 -7.22 -17.75
N ASN A 381 11.53 -8.22 -18.22
CA ASN A 381 11.76 -8.88 -19.51
C ASN A 381 10.52 -8.69 -20.41
N PRO A 382 10.46 -7.61 -21.20
CA PRO A 382 9.26 -7.22 -21.92
C PRO A 382 9.00 -8.13 -23.13
N LEU A 383 7.74 -8.50 -23.31
CA LEU A 383 7.24 -9.08 -24.55
C LEU A 383 7.05 -7.95 -25.56
N VAL A 384 7.69 -8.04 -26.72
CA VAL A 384 7.54 -7.06 -27.81
C VAL A 384 6.79 -7.76 -28.93
N THR A 385 5.77 -7.10 -29.48
CA THR A 385 4.98 -7.62 -30.61
C THR A 385 5.86 -7.74 -31.86
N VAL A 386 5.66 -8.82 -32.63
CA VAL A 386 6.53 -9.20 -33.77
C VAL A 386 6.64 -8.10 -34.83
N GLU A 387 5.55 -7.39 -35.10
CA GLU A 387 5.47 -6.33 -36.12
C GLU A 387 6.29 -5.07 -35.80
N GLY A 388 6.83 -4.95 -34.57
CA GLY A 388 7.65 -3.81 -34.11
C GLY A 388 8.87 -4.22 -33.28
N ALA A 389 9.31 -5.47 -33.37
CA ALA A 389 10.35 -6.07 -32.52
C ALA A 389 11.78 -5.61 -32.86
N THR A 390 12.01 -4.30 -32.96
CA THR A 390 13.37 -3.75 -33.07
C THR A 390 14.02 -3.66 -31.70
N GLU A 391 15.36 -3.71 -31.66
CA GLU A 391 16.11 -3.44 -30.43
C GLU A 391 15.78 -2.05 -29.85
N LYS A 392 15.53 -1.07 -30.72
CA LYS A 392 15.14 0.28 -30.33
C LYS A 392 13.80 0.32 -29.60
N GLU A 393 12.76 -0.30 -30.14
CA GLU A 393 11.44 -0.38 -29.47
C GLU A 393 11.52 -1.16 -28.16
N ARG A 394 12.34 -2.22 -28.11
CA ARG A 394 12.58 -2.95 -26.87
C ARG A 394 13.29 -2.07 -25.84
N LEU A 395 14.31 -1.31 -26.23
CA LEU A 395 15.05 -0.41 -25.34
C LEU A 395 14.15 0.68 -24.75
N LYS A 396 13.19 1.21 -25.51
CA LYS A 396 12.22 2.20 -25.02
C LYS A 396 11.41 1.74 -23.81
N THR A 397 11.22 0.44 -23.63
CA THR A 397 10.53 -0.09 -22.44
C THR A 397 11.33 0.08 -21.14
N PHE A 398 12.65 0.29 -21.26
CA PHE A 398 13.58 0.56 -20.15
C PHE A 398 13.89 2.05 -19.98
N LYS A 399 13.12 2.93 -20.61
CA LYS A 399 13.28 4.38 -20.51
C LYS A 399 13.23 4.82 -19.04
N TYR A 400 14.15 5.69 -18.64
CA TYR A 400 14.18 6.24 -17.28
C TYR A 400 12.94 7.07 -16.99
N GLU A 401 12.41 6.89 -15.78
CA GLU A 401 11.25 7.61 -15.26
C GLU A 401 11.62 8.28 -13.95
N GLY A 402 11.49 9.60 -13.83
CA GLY A 402 12.01 10.30 -12.66
C GLY A 402 11.99 11.81 -12.78
N LEU A 403 12.90 12.44 -12.05
CA LEU A 403 13.17 13.88 -12.10
C LEU A 403 14.48 14.14 -12.84
N PHE A 404 14.45 15.02 -13.84
CA PHE A 404 15.59 15.35 -14.71
C PHE A 404 15.92 16.83 -14.55
N VAL A 405 17.19 17.20 -14.59
CA VAL A 405 17.56 18.61 -14.66
C VAL A 405 17.23 19.21 -16.03
N ASP A 406 16.70 20.42 -16.03
CA ASP A 406 16.36 21.21 -17.22
C ASP A 406 17.51 22.15 -17.60
N HIS A 407 18.69 21.58 -17.82
CA HIS A 407 19.91 22.31 -18.16
C HIS A 407 20.40 21.91 -19.56
N ALA A 408 20.52 22.88 -20.47
CA ALA A 408 20.81 22.63 -21.88
C ALA A 408 22.14 21.89 -22.11
N GLU A 409 23.15 22.18 -21.27
CA GLU A 409 24.47 21.53 -21.35
C GLU A 409 24.47 20.08 -20.87
N VAL A 410 23.44 19.65 -20.12
CA VAL A 410 23.32 18.28 -19.62
C VAL A 410 22.64 17.37 -20.64
N PHE A 411 21.84 17.90 -21.57
CA PHE A 411 21.14 17.07 -22.56
C PHE A 411 22.06 16.20 -23.43
N PRO A 412 23.24 16.68 -23.87
CA PRO A 412 24.23 15.82 -24.54
C PRO A 412 24.75 14.67 -23.66
N LEU A 413 24.80 14.84 -22.34
CA LEU A 413 25.22 13.79 -21.40
C LEU A 413 24.17 12.67 -21.30
N TYR A 414 22.90 13.00 -21.48
CA TYR A 414 21.82 12.02 -21.52
C TYR A 414 21.87 11.13 -22.76
N ASP A 415 21.95 11.71 -23.95
CA ASP A 415 22.00 10.92 -25.19
C ASP A 415 22.72 11.69 -26.30
N GLN A 416 23.97 11.35 -26.55
CA GLN A 416 24.80 11.95 -27.61
C GLN A 416 24.55 11.32 -28.99
N SER A 417 23.75 10.26 -29.07
CA SER A 417 23.57 9.47 -30.29
C SER A 417 22.41 9.92 -31.18
N LEU A 418 21.71 10.98 -30.80
CA LEU A 418 20.48 11.42 -31.45
C LEU A 418 20.73 12.14 -32.77
N ALA A 419 20.17 11.62 -33.86
CA ALA A 419 20.07 12.35 -35.13
C ALA A 419 18.90 13.35 -35.11
N GLU A 420 18.88 14.28 -36.08
CA GLU A 420 17.80 15.27 -36.23
C GLU A 420 16.41 14.63 -36.22
N LYS A 421 15.47 15.25 -35.49
CA LYS A 421 14.08 14.79 -35.29
C LYS A 421 13.94 13.42 -34.61
N GLU A 422 15.00 12.89 -34.02
CA GLU A 422 14.98 11.62 -33.31
C GLU A 422 14.62 11.79 -31.82
N TYR A 423 13.89 10.81 -31.29
CA TYR A 423 13.60 10.69 -29.85
C TYR A 423 14.56 9.72 -29.19
N SER A 424 15.06 10.09 -28.00
CA SER A 424 15.83 9.15 -27.18
C SER A 424 14.97 7.99 -26.73
N SER A 425 15.59 6.81 -26.81
CA SER A 425 15.03 5.55 -26.29
C SER A 425 15.33 5.35 -24.80
N VAL A 426 16.16 6.23 -24.21
CA VAL A 426 16.66 6.10 -22.83
C VAL A 426 16.15 7.23 -21.94
N PHE A 427 16.18 8.47 -22.44
CA PHE A 427 15.80 9.67 -21.69
C PHE A 427 14.61 10.40 -22.33
N PRO A 428 13.84 11.22 -21.59
CA PRO A 428 12.72 12.00 -22.13
C PRO A 428 13.15 13.25 -22.93
N ILE A 429 14.17 13.10 -23.78
CA ILE A 429 14.70 14.15 -24.67
C ILE A 429 14.57 13.74 -26.15
N ARG A 430 14.73 14.71 -27.05
CA ARG A 430 14.76 14.55 -28.50
C ARG A 430 15.69 15.58 -29.14
N ALA A 431 16.19 15.29 -30.33
CA ALA A 431 16.78 16.33 -31.19
C ALA A 431 15.66 17.03 -31.98
N ASP A 432 15.80 18.34 -32.19
CA ASP A 432 14.95 19.08 -33.10
C ASP A 432 15.44 18.97 -34.56
N LYS A 433 14.90 19.83 -35.43
CA LYS A 433 15.24 19.86 -36.86
C LYS A 433 16.65 20.44 -37.13
N ASP A 434 17.22 21.13 -36.16
CA ASP A 434 18.52 21.80 -36.25
C ASP A 434 19.58 21.01 -35.46
N GLY A 435 19.24 19.78 -35.02
CA GLY A 435 20.11 18.90 -34.23
C GLY A 435 20.22 19.28 -32.75
N LYS A 436 19.53 20.33 -32.29
CA LYS A 436 19.59 20.77 -30.90
C LYS A 436 18.76 19.85 -30.01
N LEU A 437 19.35 19.40 -28.91
CA LEU A 437 18.67 18.56 -27.93
C LEU A 437 17.69 19.38 -27.09
N THR A 438 16.50 18.84 -26.91
CA THR A 438 15.40 19.47 -26.16
C THR A 438 14.58 18.41 -25.41
N LYS A 439 13.87 18.84 -24.35
CA LYS A 439 12.91 17.98 -23.66
C LYS A 439 11.72 17.63 -24.55
N VAL A 440 11.20 16.41 -24.39
CA VAL A 440 9.95 16.00 -25.05
C VAL A 440 8.78 16.75 -24.39
N GLY A 441 7.95 17.43 -25.18
CA GLY A 441 6.87 18.29 -24.65
C GLY A 441 5.92 17.59 -23.68
N GLN A 442 5.54 16.34 -23.97
CA GLN A 442 4.67 15.54 -23.09
C GLN A 442 5.31 15.13 -21.75
N SER A 443 6.63 15.25 -21.63
CA SER A 443 7.41 14.95 -20.43
C SER A 443 8.02 16.19 -19.81
N ALA A 444 7.63 17.40 -20.23
CA ALA A 444 8.22 18.65 -19.77
C ALA A 444 8.06 18.85 -18.25
N ASN A 445 7.01 18.28 -17.65
CA ASN A 445 6.76 18.31 -16.20
C ASN A 445 7.72 17.43 -15.38
N LYS A 446 8.55 16.61 -16.03
CA LYS A 446 9.61 15.80 -15.39
C LYS A 446 10.95 16.53 -15.33
N PHE A 447 11.07 17.69 -15.99
CA PHE A 447 12.29 18.50 -16.04
C PHE A 447 12.20 19.64 -15.03
N TYR A 448 13.28 19.85 -14.27
CA TYR A 448 13.36 20.81 -13.17
C TYR A 448 14.62 21.65 -13.29
N GLN A 449 14.50 22.96 -13.13
CA GLN A 449 15.64 23.85 -12.99
C GLN A 449 16.41 23.53 -11.71
N GLU A 450 17.68 23.90 -11.63
CA GLU A 450 18.52 23.60 -10.45
C GLU A 450 17.91 24.14 -9.15
N GLU A 451 17.41 25.38 -9.16
CA GLU A 451 16.70 25.98 -8.03
C GLU A 451 15.44 25.20 -7.63
N GLU A 452 14.73 24.62 -8.59
CA GLU A 452 13.56 23.79 -8.32
C GLU A 452 13.97 22.47 -7.65
N ILE A 453 15.08 21.84 -8.08
CA ILE A 453 15.61 20.63 -7.45
C ILE A 453 16.02 20.92 -5.99
N GLU A 454 16.68 22.04 -5.73
CA GLU A 454 17.04 22.45 -4.36
C GLU A 454 15.81 22.67 -3.47
N ARG A 455 14.75 23.27 -4.00
CA ARG A 455 13.47 23.41 -3.28
C ARG A 455 12.82 22.05 -2.97
N LEU A 456 12.86 21.11 -3.91
CA LEU A 456 12.37 19.74 -3.69
C LEU A 456 13.14 19.05 -2.56
N ARG A 457 14.47 19.16 -2.56
CA ARG A 457 15.33 18.62 -1.50
C ARG A 457 15.00 19.23 -0.14
N ALA A 458 14.94 20.56 -0.07
CA ALA A 458 14.61 21.28 1.17
C ALA A 458 13.22 20.92 1.70
N HIS A 459 12.21 20.86 0.84
CA HIS A 459 10.86 20.47 1.23
C HIS A 459 10.79 19.00 1.69
N ASN A 460 11.53 18.10 1.01
CA ASN A 460 11.61 16.71 1.44
C ASN A 460 12.24 16.56 2.84
N GLN A 461 13.28 17.34 3.16
CA GLN A 461 13.84 17.42 4.52
C GLN A 461 12.82 17.96 5.54
N LYS A 462 12.04 18.99 5.17
CA LYS A 462 10.94 19.48 6.02
C LYS A 462 9.90 18.40 6.30
N ASN A 463 9.53 17.61 5.30
CA ASN A 463 8.64 16.46 5.48
C ASN A 463 9.26 15.41 6.42
N LEU A 464 10.54 15.06 6.25
CA LEU A 464 11.23 14.15 7.18
C LEU A 464 11.15 14.66 8.63
N ILE A 465 11.46 15.94 8.86
CA ILE A 465 11.41 16.58 10.19
C ILE A 465 9.97 16.59 10.74
N ALA A 466 8.99 17.00 9.94
CA ALA A 466 7.59 17.07 10.34
C ALA A 466 7.05 15.68 10.73
N GLY A 467 7.32 14.66 9.93
CA GLY A 467 6.97 13.27 10.23
C GLY A 467 7.63 12.77 11.52
N GLY A 468 8.94 13.01 11.67
CA GLY A 468 9.68 12.66 12.89
C GLY A 468 9.10 13.30 14.15
N ASN A 469 8.77 14.60 14.10
CA ASN A 469 8.15 15.32 15.21
C ASN A 469 6.77 14.76 15.56
N GLN A 470 5.95 14.43 14.56
CA GLN A 470 4.63 13.83 14.81
C GLN A 470 4.73 12.44 15.44
N ILE A 471 5.66 11.59 14.97
CA ILE A 471 5.95 10.27 15.55
C ILE A 471 6.32 10.42 17.02
N GLN A 472 7.25 11.33 17.33
CA GLN A 472 7.73 11.55 18.69
C GLN A 472 6.66 12.11 19.62
N SER A 473 5.77 12.95 19.08
CA SER A 473 4.61 13.46 19.82
C SER A 473 3.60 12.36 20.13
N GLY A 474 3.67 11.20 19.49
CA GLY A 474 2.77 10.06 19.71
C GLY A 474 1.54 10.05 18.84
N ASN A 475 1.57 10.76 17.70
CA ASN A 475 0.45 10.84 16.79
C ASN A 475 0.27 9.50 16.05
N ILE A 476 -0.93 8.92 16.14
CA ILE A 476 -1.26 7.60 15.57
C ILE A 476 -2.62 7.62 14.88
N GLN A 477 -2.95 8.71 14.18
CA GLN A 477 -4.27 8.91 13.56
C GLN A 477 -4.64 7.80 12.56
N LEU A 478 -5.95 7.51 12.48
CA LEU A 478 -6.54 6.73 11.38
C LEU A 478 -6.82 7.64 10.19
N ASN A 479 -5.77 7.98 9.46
CA ASN A 479 -5.80 8.92 8.35
C ASN A 479 -5.21 8.32 7.05
N PRO A 480 -5.73 7.18 6.56
CA PRO A 480 -5.23 6.60 5.32
C PRO A 480 -5.36 7.60 4.17
N PHE A 481 -4.31 7.74 3.35
CA PHE A 481 -4.41 8.59 2.16
C PHE A 481 -5.43 8.05 1.15
N TYR A 482 -6.01 8.97 0.38
CA TYR A 482 -6.79 8.67 -0.81
C TYR A 482 -6.41 9.63 -1.93
N GLN A 483 -5.82 9.10 -3.00
CA GLN A 483 -5.42 9.87 -4.18
C GLN A 483 -6.62 10.02 -5.11
N VAL A 484 -7.14 11.24 -5.24
CA VAL A 484 -8.45 11.49 -5.87
C VAL A 484 -8.47 11.08 -7.34
N THR A 485 -7.42 11.39 -8.10
CA THR A 485 -7.34 11.14 -9.55
C THR A 485 -7.19 9.65 -9.89
N LYS A 486 -6.31 8.94 -9.16
CA LYS A 486 -6.01 7.52 -9.39
C LYS A 486 -6.94 6.57 -8.62
N LYS A 487 -7.79 7.11 -7.74
CA LYS A 487 -8.64 6.35 -6.80
C LYS A 487 -7.84 5.34 -5.95
N LYS A 488 -6.57 5.62 -5.71
CA LYS A 488 -5.64 4.77 -4.93
C LYS A 488 -5.75 5.11 -3.45
N THR A 489 -5.63 4.11 -2.58
CA THR A 489 -5.66 4.30 -1.12
C THR A 489 -4.55 3.54 -0.41
N ALA A 490 -4.07 4.07 0.73
CA ALA A 490 -3.19 3.35 1.65
C ALA A 490 -3.72 1.97 2.08
N CYS A 491 -5.05 1.79 2.08
CA CYS A 491 -5.69 0.59 2.58
C CYS A 491 -5.60 -0.62 1.64
N GLU A 492 -5.32 -0.42 0.35
CA GLU A 492 -5.39 -1.47 -0.69
C GLU A 492 -4.45 -2.64 -0.41
N PHE A 493 -3.21 -2.34 0.01
CA PHE A 493 -2.19 -3.32 0.35
C PHE A 493 -1.78 -3.24 1.83
N CYS A 494 -2.70 -2.87 2.72
CA CYS A 494 -2.44 -2.75 4.15
C CYS A 494 -2.77 -4.04 4.90
N ALA A 495 -1.76 -4.70 5.44
CA ALA A 495 -1.89 -5.90 6.29
C ALA A 495 -2.65 -5.66 7.60
N PHE A 496 -2.78 -4.41 8.04
CA PHE A 496 -3.31 -4.05 9.36
C PHE A 496 -4.78 -3.60 9.32
N ARG A 497 -5.51 -3.84 8.22
CA ARG A 497 -6.92 -3.45 8.06
C ARG A 497 -7.82 -4.04 9.15
N SER A 498 -7.60 -5.29 9.53
CA SER A 498 -8.35 -5.98 10.60
C SER A 498 -7.98 -5.51 12.01
N VAL A 499 -6.85 -4.82 12.16
CA VAL A 499 -6.42 -4.25 13.44
C VAL A 499 -7.05 -2.86 13.61
N CYS A 500 -7.00 -2.05 12.57
CA CYS A 500 -7.47 -0.67 12.64
C CYS A 500 -8.99 -0.52 12.54
N ASN A 501 -9.69 -1.49 11.93
CA ASN A 501 -11.14 -1.45 11.69
C ASN A 501 -11.63 -0.13 11.05
N PHE A 502 -10.80 0.45 10.16
CA PHE A 502 -11.18 1.66 9.43
C PHE A 502 -12.41 1.37 8.58
N ASP A 503 -13.47 2.13 8.83
CA ASP A 503 -14.77 2.01 8.19
C ASP A 503 -15.25 3.38 7.75
N VAL A 504 -15.38 3.57 6.43
CA VAL A 504 -15.80 4.82 5.79
C VAL A 504 -17.25 5.21 6.09
N MET A 505 -18.06 4.28 6.62
CA MET A 505 -19.43 4.55 7.06
C MET A 505 -19.47 5.22 8.43
N LEU A 506 -18.37 5.19 9.20
CA LEU A 506 -18.26 5.89 10.47
C LEU A 506 -17.84 7.36 10.23
N PRO A 507 -18.59 8.36 10.73
CA PRO A 507 -18.32 9.78 10.46
C PRO A 507 -16.91 10.26 10.87
N GLU A 508 -16.33 9.65 11.91
CA GLU A 508 -14.99 9.96 12.42
C GLU A 508 -13.85 9.38 11.56
N ASN A 509 -14.14 8.42 10.68
CA ASN A 509 -13.16 7.75 9.85
C ASN A 509 -13.15 8.38 8.46
N GLN A 510 -12.16 9.20 8.18
CA GLN A 510 -12.06 9.92 6.93
C GLN A 510 -10.70 9.69 6.28
N TYR A 511 -10.71 9.52 4.96
CA TYR A 511 -9.48 9.51 4.19
C TYR A 511 -8.81 10.89 4.21
N HIS A 512 -7.49 10.91 4.32
CA HIS A 512 -6.70 12.08 3.98
C HIS A 512 -6.63 12.22 2.46
N ARG A 513 -7.41 13.14 1.90
CA ARG A 513 -7.55 13.29 0.45
C ARG A 513 -6.37 14.05 -0.14
N ILE A 514 -5.67 13.40 -1.06
CA ILE A 514 -4.57 13.98 -1.84
C ILE A 514 -5.14 14.49 -3.16
N THR A 515 -5.26 15.82 -3.26
CA THR A 515 -5.70 16.52 -4.47
C THR A 515 -4.50 16.74 -5.39
N PRO A 516 -4.61 16.44 -6.70
CA PRO A 516 -3.55 16.76 -7.66
C PRO A 516 -3.27 18.26 -7.67
N LEU A 517 -1.99 18.62 -7.71
CA LEU A 517 -1.53 20.00 -7.84
C LEU A 517 -0.64 20.10 -9.09
N THR A 518 -0.66 21.24 -9.77
CA THR A 518 0.25 21.48 -10.89
C THR A 518 1.68 21.70 -10.39
N LYS A 519 2.67 21.61 -11.29
CA LYS A 519 4.06 21.87 -10.95
C LYS A 519 4.23 23.30 -10.43
N GLU A 520 3.62 24.27 -11.10
CA GLU A 520 3.69 25.69 -10.76
C GLU A 520 3.10 25.97 -9.37
N GLU A 521 1.95 25.36 -9.05
CA GLU A 521 1.32 25.49 -7.72
C GLU A 521 2.21 24.93 -6.61
N ILE A 522 2.81 23.75 -6.83
CA ILE A 522 3.71 23.11 -5.86
C ILE A 522 4.95 23.98 -5.65
N MET A 523 5.59 24.44 -6.73
CA MET A 523 6.78 25.28 -6.64
C MET A 523 6.49 26.58 -5.88
N LYS A 524 5.37 27.24 -6.17
CA LYS A 524 4.96 28.46 -5.46
C LYS A 524 4.68 28.22 -3.97
N LYS A 525 4.09 27.06 -3.61
CA LYS A 525 3.89 26.69 -2.20
C LYS A 525 5.22 26.46 -1.49
N MET A 526 6.16 25.75 -2.12
CA MET A 526 7.50 25.52 -1.57
C MET A 526 8.31 26.81 -1.41
N GLU A 527 8.17 27.78 -2.34
CA GLU A 527 8.77 29.12 -2.19
C GLU A 527 8.24 29.85 -0.96
N GLY A 528 6.91 29.85 -0.76
CA GLY A 528 6.28 30.50 0.40
C GLY A 528 6.73 29.90 1.73
N GLU A 529 7.06 28.61 1.76
CA GLU A 529 7.59 27.92 2.95
C GLU A 529 9.05 28.29 3.26
N GLN A 530 9.83 28.82 2.32
CA GLN A 530 11.22 29.24 2.56
C GLN A 530 11.33 30.67 3.11
N ASN A 531 10.31 31.50 2.83
CA ASN A 531 10.28 32.92 3.23
C ASN A 531 9.59 33.18 4.58
N GLY A 532 9.15 32.14 5.29
CA GLY A 532 8.53 32.21 6.61
C GLY A 532 9.02 31.09 7.51
#